data_AF-A0A3D0ZTC5-F1
#
_entry.id   AF-A0A3D0ZTC5-F1
#
_cell.length_a   1.000
_cell.length_b   1.000
_cell.length_c   1.000
_cell.angle_alpha   90.00
_cell.angle_beta   90.00
_cell.angle_gamma   90.00
#
_symmetry.space_group_name_H-M   'P 1'
#
loop_
_entity.id
_entity.type
_entity.pdbx_description
1 polymer ?
#
loop_
_entity_poly.entity_id
_entity_poly.type
_entity_poly.pdbx_seq_one_letter_code
_entity_poly.pdbx_strand_id
1 'polypeptide(L)'
;MPNIEHRSDVLIIGSGAAGMTLALKLASHFSVIMLCKDEPTEGSTYYAQGGVAAVLDDYDSVDSHIADTLSAGAGLCHEHVVKFAVENSAETIGWLVDLGVKFDTKVQTDGSTEFHLSREGGHSIRRVIHA
;
A
#
# COMPACT_ATOMS: atom_id res chain seq x y z
N MET A 1 -14.88 11.20 36.70
CA MET A 1 -15.22 11.48 35.30
C MET A 1 -16.41 10.61 34.94
N PRO A 2 -17.43 11.10 34.22
CA PRO A 2 -18.51 10.22 33.76
C PRO A 2 -17.92 9.17 32.80
N ASN A 3 -18.44 7.95 32.85
CA ASN A 3 -18.12 6.94 31.84
C ASN A 3 -18.70 7.39 30.51
N ILE A 4 -17.84 7.51 29.50
CA ILE A 4 -18.25 7.81 28.12
C ILE A 4 -18.25 6.48 27.36
N GLU A 5 -19.37 6.15 26.72
CA GLU A 5 -19.53 4.95 25.90
C GLU A 5 -19.71 5.35 24.44
N HIS A 6 -19.02 4.64 23.54
CA HIS A 6 -19.17 4.76 22.09
C HIS A 6 -19.64 3.42 21.51
N ARG A 7 -20.44 3.46 20.43
CA ARG A 7 -20.93 2.27 19.72
C ARG A 7 -20.64 2.40 18.22
N SER A 8 -20.16 1.32 17.63
CA SER A 8 -19.97 1.16 16.18
C SER A 8 -20.05 -0.32 15.81
N ASP A 9 -20.24 -0.61 14.52
CA ASP A 9 -20.15 -1.97 14.00
C ASP A 9 -18.70 -2.42 13.92
N VAL A 10 -17.79 -1.50 13.59
CA VAL A 10 -16.36 -1.74 13.47
C VAL A 10 -15.58 -0.67 14.25
N LEU A 11 -14.59 -1.12 15.02
CA LEU A 11 -13.61 -0.26 15.69
C LEU A 11 -12.22 -0.52 15.08
N ILE A 12 -11.62 0.52 14.51
CA ILE A 12 -10.26 0.49 13.95
C ILE A 12 -9.33 1.24 14.91
N ILE A 13 -8.23 0.62 15.31
CA ILE A 13 -7.23 1.24 16.18
C ILE A 13 -5.97 1.51 15.35
N GLY A 14 -5.75 2.78 15.01
CA GLY A 14 -4.67 3.26 14.15
C GLY A 14 -5.19 3.88 12.85
N SER A 15 -4.72 5.09 12.53
CA SER A 15 -5.16 5.89 11.37
C SER A 15 -4.14 5.96 10.22
N GLY A 16 -3.12 5.10 10.23
CA GLY A 16 -2.18 4.97 9.12
C GLY A 16 -2.83 4.36 7.87
N ALA A 17 -2.02 4.09 6.83
CA ALA A 17 -2.50 3.57 5.54
C ALA A 17 -3.46 2.38 5.69
N ALA A 18 -3.08 1.37 6.49
CA ALA A 18 -3.91 0.19 6.71
C ALA A 18 -5.29 0.52 7.32
N GLY A 19 -5.33 1.34 8.37
CA GLY A 19 -6.56 1.70 9.06
C GLY A 19 -7.49 2.57 8.22
N MET A 20 -6.93 3.57 7.54
CA MET A 20 -7.70 4.48 6.69
C MET A 20 -8.22 3.77 5.43
N THR A 21 -7.40 2.92 4.79
CA THR A 21 -7.84 2.09 3.67
C THR A 21 -8.98 1.16 4.08
N LEU A 22 -8.88 0.53 5.25
CA LEU A 22 -9.96 -0.31 5.78
C LEU A 22 -11.23 0.49 6.06
N ALA A 23 -11.11 1.66 6.70
CA ALA A 23 -12.24 2.53 6.99
C ALA A 23 -12.98 2.93 5.72
N LEU A 24 -12.27 3.34 4.67
CA LEU A 24 -12.85 3.71 3.38
C LEU A 24 -13.60 2.55 2.71
N LYS A 25 -13.06 1.33 2.76
CA LYS A 25 -13.71 0.15 2.19
C LYS A 25 -14.97 -0.28 2.95
N LEU A 26 -15.08 0.04 4.24
CA LEU A 26 -16.19 -0.39 5.09
C LEU A 26 -17.27 0.69 5.29
N ALA A 27 -16.93 1.97 5.11
CA ALA A 27 -17.78 3.11 5.47
C ALA A 27 -19.14 3.15 4.72
N SER A 28 -19.27 2.53 3.54
CA SER A 28 -20.54 2.43 2.82
C SER A 28 -21.51 1.38 3.38
N HIS A 29 -21.02 0.49 4.25
CA HIS A 29 -21.77 -0.68 4.74
C HIS A 29 -21.91 -0.73 6.26
N PHE A 30 -21.01 -0.07 6.99
CA PHE A 30 -20.90 -0.17 8.45
C PHE A 30 -20.68 1.19 9.10
N SER A 31 -21.14 1.34 10.33
CA SER A 31 -20.69 2.42 11.21
C SER A 31 -19.27 2.11 11.70
N VAL A 32 -18.32 2.96 11.35
CA VAL A 32 -16.89 2.77 11.66
C VAL A 32 -16.43 3.87 12.60
N ILE A 33 -15.83 3.48 13.73
CA ILE A 33 -15.04 4.39 14.57
C ILE A 33 -13.56 4.05 14.36
N MET A 34 -12.76 5.06 14.06
CA MET A 34 -11.31 4.95 13.98
C MET A 34 -10.67 5.75 15.10
N LEU A 35 -9.76 5.12 15.84
CA LEU A 35 -9.01 5.74 16.91
C LEU A 35 -7.58 6.03 16.45
N CYS A 36 -7.12 7.23 16.73
CA CYS A 36 -5.72 7.64 16.62
C CYS A 36 -5.24 8.13 17.99
N LYS A 37 -3.97 7.91 18.29
CA LYS A 37 -3.36 8.32 19.56
C LYS A 37 -3.19 9.84 19.64
N ASP A 38 -3.02 10.46 18.48
CA ASP A 38 -2.79 11.90 18.28
C ASP A 38 -3.54 12.34 17.02
N GLU A 39 -3.11 13.41 16.35
CA GLU A 39 -3.63 13.82 15.04
C GLU A 39 -3.75 12.64 14.04
N PRO A 40 -4.80 12.58 13.21
CA PRO A 40 -5.02 11.43 12.32
C PRO A 40 -3.86 11.12 11.36
N THR A 41 -3.09 12.15 10.98
CA THR A 41 -1.93 12.04 10.09
C THR A 41 -0.63 11.67 10.83
N GLU A 42 -0.61 11.72 12.16
CA GLU A 42 0.59 11.49 12.94
C GLU A 42 0.87 9.99 13.08
N GLY A 43 1.80 9.49 12.26
CA GLY A 43 2.23 8.10 12.25
C GLY A 43 3.20 7.79 11.12
N SER A 44 3.77 6.58 11.10
CA SER A 44 4.84 6.19 10.15
C SER A 44 4.45 6.35 8.68
N THR A 45 3.16 6.19 8.34
CA THR A 45 2.67 6.37 6.97
C THR A 45 2.97 7.77 6.43
N TYR A 46 2.82 8.82 7.24
CA TYR A 46 3.05 10.20 6.80
C TYR A 46 4.53 10.49 6.50
N TYR A 47 5.44 9.77 7.16
CA TYR A 47 6.88 9.94 7.00
C TYR A 47 7.52 8.98 5.99
N ALA A 48 6.73 8.17 5.29
CA ALA A 48 7.25 7.24 4.29
C ALA A 48 7.85 7.99 3.09
N GLN A 49 9.02 7.55 2.61
CA GLN A 49 9.77 8.22 1.54
C GLN A 49 10.03 7.35 0.31
N GLY A 50 10.27 6.04 0.51
CA GLY A 50 10.73 5.16 -0.56
C GLY A 50 9.66 4.90 -1.63
N GLY A 51 8.44 4.57 -1.18
CA GLY A 51 7.31 4.26 -2.04
C GLY A 51 6.66 2.93 -1.68
N VAL A 52 5.89 2.39 -2.62
CA VAL A 52 5.19 1.11 -2.50
C VAL A 52 5.66 0.17 -3.60
N ALA A 53 6.08 -1.04 -3.26
CA ALA A 53 6.47 -2.04 -4.26
C ALA A 53 5.24 -2.69 -4.89
N ALA A 54 5.12 -2.61 -6.21
CA ALA A 54 4.03 -3.23 -6.99
C ALA A 54 4.50 -3.59 -8.40
N VAL A 55 3.93 -4.66 -8.97
CA VAL A 55 4.25 -5.10 -10.34
C VAL A 55 3.38 -4.29 -11.31
N LEU A 56 3.93 -3.22 -11.88
CA LEU A 56 3.19 -2.24 -12.69
C LEU A 56 3.74 -2.07 -14.12
N ASP A 57 4.82 -2.76 -14.45
CA ASP A 57 5.59 -2.61 -15.67
C ASP A 57 5.67 -3.95 -16.41
N ASP A 58 5.56 -3.94 -17.74
CA ASP A 58 5.56 -5.14 -18.60
C ASP A 58 6.88 -5.93 -18.53
N TYR A 59 7.97 -5.30 -18.12
CA TYR A 59 9.27 -5.94 -17.92
C TYR A 59 9.39 -6.60 -16.53
N ASP A 60 8.42 -6.43 -15.65
CA ASP A 60 8.36 -7.04 -14.33
C ASP A 60 7.33 -8.20 -14.28
N SER A 61 7.42 -9.05 -13.25
CA SER A 61 6.47 -10.13 -13.04
C SER A 61 6.19 -10.40 -11.56
N VAL A 62 5.00 -10.92 -11.29
CA VAL A 62 4.58 -11.40 -9.96
C VAL A 62 5.57 -12.44 -9.42
N ASP A 63 5.96 -13.41 -10.25
CA ASP A 63 6.89 -14.46 -9.86
C ASP A 63 8.27 -13.88 -9.48
N SER A 64 8.76 -12.87 -10.22
CA SER A 64 10.01 -12.18 -9.87
C SER A 64 9.91 -11.48 -8.52
N HIS A 65 8.81 -10.78 -8.24
CA HIS A 65 8.62 -10.10 -6.96
C HIS A 65 8.52 -11.09 -5.80
N ILE A 66 7.79 -12.20 -5.98
CA ILE A 66 7.69 -13.27 -4.98
C ILE A 66 9.08 -13.82 -4.70
N ALA A 67 9.86 -14.14 -5.72
CA ALA A 67 11.23 -14.65 -5.57
C ALA A 67 12.14 -13.66 -4.82
N ASP A 68 12.11 -12.38 -5.18
CA ASP A 68 12.86 -11.32 -4.49
C ASP A 68 12.47 -11.26 -3.00
N THR A 69 11.17 -11.32 -2.69
CA THR A 69 10.65 -11.27 -1.32
C THR A 69 11.06 -12.49 -0.49
N LEU A 70 10.94 -13.69 -1.05
CA LEU A 70 11.32 -14.93 -0.37
C LEU A 70 12.84 -14.99 -0.11
N SER A 71 13.63 -14.52 -1.08
CA SER A 71 15.09 -14.41 -0.96
C SER A 71 15.48 -13.43 0.15
N ALA A 72 14.92 -12.21 0.14
CA ALA A 72 15.17 -11.20 1.16
C ALA A 72 14.66 -11.61 2.56
N GLY A 73 13.60 -12.42 2.61
CA GLY A 73 13.01 -12.93 3.85
C GLY A 73 13.80 -14.05 4.53
N ALA A 74 14.94 -14.46 3.98
CA ALA A 74 15.86 -15.44 4.58
C ALA A 74 15.21 -16.76 5.02
N GLY A 75 14.20 -17.23 4.25
CA GLY A 75 13.47 -18.48 4.53
C GLY A 75 12.44 -18.40 5.66
N LEU A 76 12.15 -17.21 6.18
CA LEU A 76 11.17 -16.99 7.26
C LEU A 76 9.80 -16.51 6.77
N CYS A 77 9.67 -16.27 5.47
CA CYS A 77 8.40 -15.85 4.87
C CYS A 77 7.37 -16.98 4.89
N HIS A 78 6.11 -16.61 5.12
CA HIS A 78 4.98 -17.45 4.76
C HIS A 78 4.65 -17.25 3.28
N GLU A 79 5.00 -18.22 2.44
CA GLU A 79 4.91 -18.09 0.98
C GLU A 79 3.52 -17.71 0.48
N HIS A 80 2.46 -18.32 1.04
CA HIS A 80 1.08 -17.99 0.65
C HIS A 80 0.70 -16.52 0.94
N VAL A 81 1.26 -15.93 2.01
CA VAL A 81 1.03 -14.50 2.34
C VAL A 81 1.79 -13.60 1.38
N VAL A 82 3.04 -13.95 1.06
CA VAL A 82 3.85 -13.22 0.07
C VAL A 82 3.15 -13.22 -1.28
N LYS A 83 2.74 -14.40 -1.74
CA LYS A 83 2.02 -14.56 -3.01
C LYS A 83 0.76 -13.71 -3.04
N PHE A 84 -0.08 -13.80 -2.00
CA PHE A 84 -1.30 -13.01 -1.90
C PHE A 84 -1.01 -11.50 -1.97
N ALA A 85 -0.06 -10.99 -1.20
CA ALA A 85 0.26 -9.57 -1.19
C ALA A 85 0.77 -9.08 -2.56
N VAL A 86 1.67 -9.84 -3.19
CA VAL A 86 2.24 -9.46 -4.49
C VAL A 86 1.19 -9.52 -5.60
N GLU A 87 0.39 -10.59 -5.68
CA GLU A 87 -0.63 -10.76 -6.72
C GLU A 87 -1.68 -9.63 -6.71
N ASN A 88 -1.97 -9.08 -5.53
CA ASN A 88 -2.95 -8.00 -5.36
C ASN A 88 -2.33 -6.59 -5.39
N SER A 89 -1.01 -6.46 -5.60
CA SER A 89 -0.31 -5.17 -5.53
C SER A 89 -0.74 -4.19 -6.62
N ALA A 90 -0.85 -4.65 -7.87
CA ALA A 90 -1.22 -3.80 -9.01
C ALA A 90 -2.64 -3.22 -8.87
N GLU A 91 -3.61 -4.08 -8.52
CA GLU A 91 -4.99 -3.65 -8.27
C GLU A 91 -5.06 -2.64 -7.11
N THR A 92 -4.29 -2.87 -6.05
CA THR A 92 -4.24 -1.96 -4.90
C THR A 92 -3.71 -0.58 -5.29
N ILE A 93 -2.66 -0.50 -6.11
CA ILE A 93 -2.16 0.78 -6.63
C ILE A 93 -3.20 1.44 -7.53
N GLY A 94 -3.86 0.68 -8.42
CA GLY A 94 -4.95 1.20 -9.25
C GLY A 94 -6.06 1.84 -8.42
N TRP A 95 -6.48 1.18 -7.35
CA TRP A 95 -7.48 1.71 -6.41
C TRP A 95 -7.03 3.01 -5.72
N LEU A 96 -5.74 3.13 -5.36
CA LEU A 96 -5.20 4.38 -4.79
C LEU A 96 -5.20 5.52 -5.81
N VAL A 97 -4.87 5.22 -7.07
CA VAL A 97 -4.96 6.20 -8.17
C VAL A 97 -6.39 6.66 -8.38
N ASP A 98 -7.36 5.74 -8.35
CA ASP A 98 -8.79 6.06 -8.47
C ASP A 98 -9.30 6.95 -7.32
N LEU A 99 -8.72 6.80 -6.12
CA LEU A 99 -8.97 7.69 -4.99
C LEU A 99 -8.30 9.07 -5.12
N GLY A 100 -7.45 9.27 -6.13
CA GLY A 100 -6.78 10.53 -6.41
C GLY A 100 -5.36 10.66 -5.85
N VAL A 101 -4.72 9.56 -5.43
CA VAL A 101 -3.30 9.58 -5.10
C VAL A 101 -2.49 9.89 -6.36
N LYS A 102 -1.62 10.90 -6.26
CA LYS A 102 -0.80 11.36 -7.38
C LYS A 102 0.60 10.77 -7.26
N PHE A 103 0.85 9.69 -7.98
CA PHE A 103 2.19 9.14 -8.13
C PHE A 103 2.96 9.86 -9.24
N ASP A 104 4.28 9.92 -9.09
CA ASP A 104 5.18 10.48 -10.08
C ASP A 104 5.10 9.70 -11.40
N THR A 105 5.12 10.44 -12.51
CA THR A 105 5.06 9.89 -13.87
C THR A 105 6.25 10.36 -14.70
N LYS A 106 6.59 9.62 -15.75
CA LYS A 106 7.57 9.98 -16.78
C LYS A 106 6.94 9.87 -18.16
N VAL A 107 7.43 10.70 -19.07
CA VAL A 107 7.04 10.67 -20.49
C VAL A 107 8.06 9.84 -21.27
N GLN A 108 7.57 8.86 -22.00
CA GLN A 108 8.36 7.98 -22.84
C GLN A 108 8.76 8.65 -24.16
N THR A 109 9.71 8.04 -24.87
CA THR A 109 10.19 8.54 -26.17
C THR A 109 9.11 8.56 -27.26
N ASP A 110 8.10 7.71 -27.14
CA ASP A 110 6.92 7.66 -28.02
C ASP A 110 5.81 8.65 -27.63
N GLY A 111 6.01 9.42 -26.56
CA GLY A 111 5.05 10.40 -26.03
C GLY A 111 4.00 9.83 -25.08
N SER A 112 4.03 8.52 -24.78
CA SER A 112 3.18 7.93 -23.75
C SER A 112 3.64 8.32 -22.34
N THR A 113 2.73 8.27 -21.36
CA THR A 113 3.02 8.54 -19.95
C THR A 113 2.92 7.25 -19.15
N GLU A 114 3.91 6.99 -18.31
CA GLU A 114 3.94 5.84 -17.41
C GLU A 114 4.39 6.24 -16.00
N PHE A 115 4.19 5.36 -15.03
CA PHE A 115 4.67 5.61 -13.67
C PHE A 115 6.20 5.62 -13.62
N HIS A 116 6.75 6.56 -12.85
CA HIS A 116 8.18 6.58 -12.59
C HIS A 116 8.51 5.63 -11.44
N LEU A 117 9.13 4.49 -11.77
CA LEU A 117 9.47 3.44 -10.80
C LEU A 117 10.95 3.51 -10.38
N SER A 118 11.19 3.43 -9.08
CA SER A 118 12.52 3.30 -8.48
C SER A 118 12.84 1.83 -8.15
N ARG A 119 14.08 1.57 -7.68
CA ARG A 119 14.52 0.25 -7.23
C ARG A 119 15.28 0.40 -5.92
N GLU A 120 14.87 -0.38 -4.93
CA GLU A 120 15.48 -0.45 -3.60
C GLU A 120 16.19 -1.80 -3.37
N GLY A 121 16.80 -1.96 -2.20
CA GLY A 121 17.51 -3.19 -1.82
C GLY A 121 16.59 -4.41 -1.85
N GLY A 122 17.11 -5.54 -2.32
CA GLY A 122 16.36 -6.80 -2.43
C GLY A 122 15.54 -6.95 -3.71
N HIS A 123 15.27 -5.87 -4.45
CA HIS A 123 14.58 -5.95 -5.74
C HIS A 123 15.54 -6.13 -6.91
N SER A 124 15.25 -7.11 -7.76
CA SER A 124 15.97 -7.35 -9.02
C SER A 124 15.62 -6.30 -10.09
N ILE A 125 14.36 -5.86 -10.12
CA ILE A 125 13.76 -4.96 -11.13
C ILE A 125 13.19 -3.70 -10.45
N ARG A 126 13.03 -2.60 -11.21
CA ARG A 126 12.36 -1.37 -10.73
C ARG A 126 10.87 -1.64 -10.56
N ARG A 127 10.35 -1.45 -9.34
CA ARG A 127 8.95 -1.75 -9.02
C ARG A 127 8.38 -0.91 -7.88
N VAL A 128 9.13 0.09 -7.40
CA VAL A 128 8.72 0.92 -6.27
C VAL A 128 8.14 2.22 -6.83
N ILE A 129 6.82 2.39 -6.68
CA ILE A 129 6.10 3.61 -7.09
C ILE A 129 6.10 4.62 -5.94
N HIS A 130 6.25 5.91 -6.25
CA HIS A 130 6.41 7.00 -5.27
C HIS A 130 5.74 8.30 -5.76
N ALA A 131 5.64 9.28 -4.88
CA ALA A 131 4.83 10.51 -5.01
C ALA A 131 5.53 11.71 -4.35
#